data_AF-A0A7G9NVH6-F1
#
_entry.id   AF-A0A7G9NVH6-F1
#
_cell.length_a   1.000
_cell.length_b   1.000
_cell.length_c   1.000
_cell.angle_alpha   90.00
_cell.angle_beta   90.00
_cell.angle_gamma   90.00
#
_symmetry.space_group_name_H-M   'P 1'
#
loop_
_entity.id
_entity.type
_entity.pdbx_description
1 polymer ?
#
loop_
_entity_poly.entity_id
_entity_poly.type
_entity_poly.pdbx_seq_one_letter_code
_entity_poly.pdbx_strand_id
1 'polypeptide(L)'
;MNTRRNTPISGCRGLTLAEALLAIVILQIAVLGLVYTVTAGHAHTAYGSQSVEASQVAESMMEEILTHEYADPEGGTGLGPDTGESARTTFDDIDDYNGSEETLGNLLDANGDLWPSNIQHFSRSVTVALSDQTITDLATTVSGKLITVTVTGDQNASATLIRFVPSP
;
A
#
# COMPACT_ATOMS: atom_id res chain seq x y z
N MET A 1 -67.52 48.51 -3.86
CA MET A 1 -66.58 49.14 -4.82
C MET A 1 -65.28 48.35 -4.75
N ASN A 2 -65.02 47.43 -5.69
CA ASN A 2 -63.91 46.48 -5.61
C ASN A 2 -62.88 46.81 -6.70
N THR A 3 -61.79 47.47 -6.33
CA THR A 3 -60.68 47.81 -7.22
C THR A 3 -59.68 46.65 -7.26
N ARG A 4 -59.68 45.87 -8.35
CA ARG A 4 -58.59 44.91 -8.61
C ARG A 4 -57.34 45.67 -9.06
N ARG A 5 -56.26 45.57 -8.30
CA ARG A 5 -54.92 46.01 -8.70
C ARG A 5 -54.27 44.92 -9.57
N ASN A 6 -54.01 45.20 -10.84
CA ASN A 6 -53.11 44.42 -11.68
C ASN A 6 -51.66 44.81 -11.34
N THR A 7 -50.91 43.92 -10.70
CA THR A 7 -49.45 44.04 -10.64
C THR A 7 -48.86 43.68 -12.01
N PRO A 8 -48.02 44.53 -12.62
CA PRO A 8 -47.33 44.18 -13.85
C PRO A 8 -46.33 43.05 -13.55
N ILE A 9 -46.41 41.98 -14.34
CA ILE A 9 -45.37 40.96 -14.42
C ILE A 9 -44.11 41.63 -14.97
N SER A 10 -43.06 41.73 -14.15
CA SER A 10 -41.74 42.22 -14.57
C SER A 10 -41.29 41.50 -15.83
N GLY A 11 -41.04 42.24 -16.90
CA GLY A 11 -40.71 41.69 -18.21
C GLY A 11 -39.48 40.78 -18.16
N CYS A 12 -39.60 39.58 -18.70
CA CYS A 12 -38.47 38.71 -18.97
C CYS A 12 -37.54 39.42 -19.97
N ARG A 13 -36.37 39.85 -19.50
CA ARG A 13 -35.27 40.24 -20.39
C ARG A 13 -34.70 38.97 -21.03
N GLY A 14 -34.67 38.91 -22.36
CA GLY A 14 -34.00 37.84 -23.09
C GLY A 14 -32.48 37.92 -22.98
N LEU A 15 -31.79 36.83 -23.27
CA LEU A 15 -30.32 36.77 -23.34
C LEU A 15 -29.80 37.57 -24.53
N THR A 16 -28.71 38.30 -24.34
CA THR A 16 -27.97 38.92 -25.45
C THR A 16 -26.97 37.94 -26.07
N LEU A 17 -26.61 38.13 -27.34
CA LEU A 17 -25.59 37.29 -27.99
C LEU A 17 -24.23 37.39 -27.29
N ALA A 18 -23.85 38.58 -26.82
CA ALA A 18 -22.60 38.77 -26.08
C ALA A 18 -22.62 38.04 -24.72
N GLU A 19 -23.75 38.06 -24.01
CA GLU A 19 -23.91 37.34 -22.75
C GLU A 19 -23.84 35.82 -22.95
N ALA A 20 -24.47 35.29 -24.01
CA ALA A 20 -24.36 33.88 -24.36
C ALA A 20 -22.92 33.48 -24.71
N LEU A 21 -22.19 34.33 -25.45
CA LEU A 21 -20.77 34.11 -25.75
C LEU A 21 -19.89 34.13 -24.51
N LEU A 22 -20.12 35.08 -23.59
CA LEU A 22 -19.38 35.11 -22.32
C LEU A 22 -19.72 33.91 -21.43
N ALA A 23 -20.98 33.48 -21.40
CA ALA A 23 -21.42 32.32 -20.62
C ALA A 23 -20.74 31.02 -21.08
N ILE A 24 -20.63 30.78 -22.40
CA ILE A 24 -19.95 29.57 -22.91
C ILE A 24 -18.45 29.59 -22.62
N VAL A 25 -17.80 30.77 -22.64
CA VAL A 25 -16.38 30.89 -22.29
C VAL A 25 -16.15 30.58 -20.81
N ILE A 26 -16.99 31.11 -19.93
CA ILE A 26 -16.92 30.83 -18.48
C ILE A 26 -17.21 29.34 -18.23
N LEU A 27 -18.20 28.76 -18.90
CA LEU A 27 -18.53 27.34 -18.79
C LEU A 27 -17.36 26.44 -19.19
N GLN A 28 -16.64 26.77 -20.26
CA GLN A 28 -15.46 26.00 -20.68
C GLN A 28 -14.39 25.97 -19.59
N ILE A 29 -14.07 27.13 -19.00
CA ILE A 29 -13.08 27.22 -17.90
C ILE A 29 -13.55 26.40 -16.70
N ALA A 30 -14.84 26.48 -16.35
CA ALA A 30 -15.42 25.70 -15.25
C ALA A 30 -15.34 24.18 -15.49
N VAL A 31 -15.69 23.71 -16.69
CA VAL A 31 -15.66 22.29 -17.06
C VAL A 31 -14.23 21.74 -17.00
N LEU A 32 -13.23 22.51 -17.46
CA LEU A 32 -11.82 22.11 -17.36
C LEU A 32 -11.38 21.88 -15.90
N GLY A 33 -11.81 22.77 -14.99
CA GLY A 33 -11.56 22.60 -13.56
C GLY A 33 -12.14 21.30 -12.99
N LEU A 34 -13.37 20.96 -13.39
CA LEU A 34 -14.03 19.73 -12.94
C LEU A 34 -13.38 18.46 -13.51
N VAL A 35 -12.97 18.46 -14.77
CA VAL A 35 -12.28 17.31 -15.36
C VAL A 35 -10.97 17.05 -14.63
N TYR A 36 -10.20 18.10 -14.30
CA TYR A 36 -8.94 17.97 -13.57
C TYR A 36 -9.12 17.36 -12.17
N THR A 37 -10.15 17.77 -11.43
CA THR A 37 -10.42 17.21 -10.10
C THR A 37 -10.85 15.74 -10.16
N VAL A 38 -11.65 15.36 -11.15
CA VAL A 38 -12.05 13.95 -11.35
C VAL A 38 -10.84 13.09 -11.71
N THR A 39 -9.95 13.54 -12.60
CA THR A 39 -8.76 12.76 -12.97
C THR A 39 -7.81 12.62 -11.78
N ALA A 40 -7.64 13.67 -10.98
CA ALA A 40 -6.85 13.60 -9.74
C ALA A 40 -7.47 12.63 -8.74
N GLY A 41 -8.79 12.63 -8.59
CA GLY A 41 -9.52 11.67 -7.72
C GLY A 41 -9.35 10.22 -8.15
N HIS A 42 -9.40 9.94 -9.46
CA HIS A 42 -9.14 8.60 -10.00
C HIS A 42 -7.70 8.15 -9.73
N ALA A 43 -6.71 9.02 -9.95
CA ALA A 43 -5.31 8.70 -9.67
C ALA A 43 -5.08 8.37 -8.18
N HIS A 44 -5.70 9.14 -7.29
CA HIS A 44 -5.62 8.88 -5.85
C HIS A 44 -6.29 7.57 -5.44
N THR A 45 -7.44 7.25 -6.03
CA THR A 45 -8.15 5.98 -5.76
C THR A 45 -7.34 4.77 -6.21
N ALA A 46 -6.72 4.85 -7.40
CA ALA A 46 -5.86 3.79 -7.93
C ALA A 46 -4.60 3.56 -7.05
N TYR A 47 -3.99 4.64 -6.55
CA TYR A 47 -2.88 4.54 -5.59
C TYR A 47 -3.34 3.91 -4.26
N GLY A 48 -4.52 4.30 -3.77
CA GLY A 48 -5.11 3.75 -2.56
C GLY A 48 -5.37 2.24 -2.67
N SER A 49 -5.95 1.77 -3.77
CA SER A 49 -6.15 0.33 -4.00
C SER A 49 -4.83 -0.44 -4.05
N GLN A 50 -3.83 0.09 -4.75
CA GLN A 50 -2.52 -0.56 -4.84
C GLN A 50 -1.79 -0.61 -3.49
N SER A 51 -1.94 0.41 -2.65
CA SER A 51 -1.36 0.41 -1.30
C SER A 51 -1.98 -0.68 -0.42
N VAL A 52 -3.29 -0.92 -0.54
CA VAL A 52 -3.98 -1.99 0.19
C VAL A 52 -3.56 -3.38 -0.30
N GLU A 53 -3.36 -3.56 -1.60
CA GLU A 53 -2.81 -4.81 -2.16
C GLU A 53 -1.38 -5.05 -1.70
N ALA A 54 -0.52 -4.01 -1.71
CA ALA A 54 0.84 -4.09 -1.21
C ALA A 54 0.89 -4.53 0.27
N SER A 55 -0.01 -4.00 1.11
CA SER A 55 -0.14 -4.42 2.51
C SER A 55 -0.53 -5.88 2.64
N GLN A 56 -1.47 -6.38 1.84
CA GLN A 56 -1.86 -7.80 1.87
C GLN A 56 -0.70 -8.73 1.47
N VAL A 57 0.08 -8.35 0.46
CA VAL A 57 1.29 -9.10 0.04
C VAL A 57 2.35 -9.10 1.14
N ALA A 58 2.52 -7.98 1.84
CA ALA A 58 3.45 -7.86 2.96
C ALA A 58 2.97 -8.66 4.18
N GLU A 59 1.67 -8.64 4.49
CA GLU A 59 1.04 -9.43 5.56
C GLU A 59 1.19 -10.93 5.30
N SER A 60 0.92 -11.38 4.07
CA SER A 60 1.09 -12.78 3.69
C SER A 60 2.53 -13.28 3.91
N MET A 61 3.54 -12.48 3.56
CA MET A 61 4.94 -12.84 3.85
C MET A 61 5.24 -12.80 5.35
N MET A 62 4.75 -11.79 6.06
CA MET A 62 4.94 -11.70 7.49
C MET A 62 4.33 -12.91 8.21
N GLU A 63 3.13 -13.34 7.83
CA GLU A 63 2.47 -14.52 8.40
C GLU A 63 3.30 -15.78 8.20
N GLU A 64 3.84 -15.97 7.00
CA GLU A 64 4.71 -17.10 6.71
C GLU A 64 6.00 -17.10 7.53
N ILE A 65 6.70 -15.97 7.60
CA ILE A 65 7.90 -15.85 8.43
C ILE A 65 7.58 -16.23 9.88
N LEU A 66 6.43 -15.80 10.40
CA LEU A 66 6.01 -16.09 11.77
C LEU A 66 5.53 -17.53 11.99
N THR A 67 5.35 -18.33 10.94
CA THR A 67 5.07 -19.76 11.08
C THR A 67 6.30 -20.61 11.32
N HIS A 68 7.49 -20.05 11.06
CA HIS A 68 8.78 -20.73 11.23
C HIS A 68 9.31 -20.58 12.66
N GLU A 69 10.26 -21.45 13.02
CA GLU A 69 10.84 -21.44 14.37
C GLU A 69 11.70 -20.17 14.58
N TYR A 70 11.82 -19.73 15.85
CA TYR A 70 12.63 -18.55 16.14
C TYR A 70 14.12 -18.80 15.89
N ALA A 71 14.59 -20.02 16.12
CA ALA A 71 15.98 -20.41 15.96
C ALA A 71 16.02 -21.66 15.09
N ASP A 72 17.03 -21.71 14.23
CA ASP A 72 17.36 -22.84 13.39
C ASP A 72 17.38 -24.17 14.19
N PRO A 73 16.63 -25.21 13.75
CA PRO A 73 16.56 -26.51 14.41
C PRO A 73 17.86 -27.33 14.33
N GLU A 74 18.69 -27.09 13.32
CA GLU A 74 20.02 -27.64 13.06
C GLU A 74 21.14 -26.89 13.80
N GLY A 75 20.84 -25.71 14.37
CA GLY A 75 21.71 -24.94 15.25
C GLY A 75 22.49 -23.82 14.56
N GLY A 76 22.01 -23.33 13.41
CA GLY A 76 22.42 -22.06 12.80
C GLY A 76 22.33 -20.88 13.76
N THR A 77 23.24 -19.92 13.60
CA THR A 77 23.30 -18.72 14.48
C THR A 77 23.58 -17.42 13.71
N GLY A 78 23.78 -17.50 12.40
CA GLY A 78 24.06 -16.36 11.55
C GLY A 78 22.76 -15.85 10.93
N LEU A 79 22.62 -14.53 10.80
CA LEU A 79 21.46 -13.97 10.09
C LEU A 79 21.52 -14.29 8.60
N GLY A 80 20.46 -14.91 8.10
CA GLY A 80 20.29 -15.31 6.70
C GLY A 80 20.39 -16.81 6.51
N PRO A 81 20.12 -17.29 5.27
CA PRO A 81 20.11 -18.71 4.97
C PRO A 81 21.44 -19.40 5.35
N ASP A 82 21.32 -20.52 6.04
CA ASP A 82 22.39 -21.42 6.43
C ASP A 82 22.78 -22.39 5.29
N THR A 83 23.76 -23.24 5.56
CA THR A 83 24.35 -24.13 4.55
C THR A 83 23.38 -25.24 4.14
N GLY A 84 22.67 -25.02 3.04
CA GLY A 84 21.68 -25.98 2.54
C GLY A 84 20.40 -25.28 2.13
N GLU A 85 20.13 -24.10 2.69
CA GLU A 85 19.06 -23.25 2.23
C GLU A 85 19.50 -22.38 1.06
N SER A 86 18.79 -22.49 -0.05
CA SER A 86 19.01 -21.63 -1.23
C SER A 86 17.72 -21.08 -1.80
N ALA A 87 16.58 -21.47 -1.23
CA ALA A 87 15.26 -21.08 -1.67
C ALA A 87 14.31 -21.04 -0.49
N ARG A 88 13.22 -20.28 -0.64
CA ARG A 88 12.19 -20.14 0.38
C ARG A 88 11.55 -21.47 0.84
N THR A 89 11.56 -22.49 -0.02
CA THR A 89 11.07 -23.84 0.31
C THR A 89 11.97 -24.63 1.25
N THR A 90 13.22 -24.19 1.44
CA THR A 90 14.17 -24.81 2.37
C THR A 90 14.32 -24.02 3.66
N PHE A 91 13.75 -22.82 3.75
CA PHE A 91 13.79 -22.01 4.96
C PHE A 91 12.96 -22.70 6.05
N ASP A 92 13.52 -22.82 7.24
CA ASP A 92 12.87 -23.46 8.38
C ASP A 92 12.81 -22.59 9.64
N ASP A 93 13.50 -21.45 9.61
CA ASP A 93 13.55 -20.49 10.71
C ASP A 93 13.29 -19.04 10.25
N ILE A 94 13.20 -18.11 11.20
CA ILE A 94 12.89 -16.69 10.92
C ILE A 94 14.02 -15.98 10.15
N ASP A 95 15.30 -16.21 10.46
CA ASP A 95 16.37 -15.42 9.85
C ASP A 95 16.80 -15.86 8.47
N ASP A 96 16.41 -17.06 8.02
CA ASP A 96 16.57 -17.49 6.63
C ASP A 96 15.98 -16.50 5.61
N TYR A 97 14.90 -15.81 5.99
CA TYR A 97 14.27 -14.82 5.11
C TYR A 97 15.12 -13.55 4.94
N ASN A 98 16.17 -13.37 5.74
CA ASN A 98 17.00 -12.18 5.69
C ASN A 98 17.71 -12.03 4.34
N GLY A 99 17.44 -10.93 3.65
CA GLY A 99 17.99 -10.68 2.31
C GLY A 99 17.24 -11.40 1.20
N SER A 100 16.10 -12.04 1.49
CA SER A 100 15.22 -12.56 0.44
C SER A 100 14.64 -11.42 -0.39
N GLU A 101 14.67 -11.58 -1.71
CA GLU A 101 14.14 -10.62 -2.67
C GLU A 101 13.38 -11.35 -3.77
N GLU A 102 12.16 -10.90 -4.03
CA GLU A 102 11.33 -11.33 -5.15
C GLU A 102 11.11 -10.14 -6.07
N THR A 103 11.53 -10.29 -7.33
CA THR A 103 11.39 -9.25 -8.35
C THR A 103 10.00 -9.30 -9.00
N LEU A 104 9.65 -8.21 -9.69
CA LEU A 104 8.42 -8.12 -10.48
C LEU A 104 8.25 -9.36 -11.37
N GLY A 105 7.05 -9.94 -11.38
CA GLY A 105 6.74 -11.15 -12.16
C GLY A 105 7.05 -12.48 -11.46
N ASN A 106 7.72 -12.45 -10.30
CA ASN A 106 8.23 -13.65 -9.62
C ASN A 106 7.72 -13.77 -8.17
N LEU A 107 6.60 -13.15 -7.82
CA LEU A 107 6.03 -13.28 -6.48
C LEU A 107 5.43 -14.66 -6.28
N LEU A 108 5.86 -15.33 -5.21
CA LEU A 108 5.38 -16.64 -4.79
C LEU A 108 4.52 -16.53 -3.52
N ASP A 109 3.51 -17.39 -3.40
CA ASP A 109 2.73 -17.58 -2.18
C ASP A 109 3.48 -18.45 -1.17
N ALA A 110 2.83 -18.76 -0.05
CA ALA A 110 3.42 -19.58 1.01
C ALA A 110 3.60 -21.05 0.63
N ASN A 111 2.96 -21.50 -0.44
CA ASN A 111 3.12 -22.84 -0.99
C ASN A 111 4.24 -22.90 -2.03
N GLY A 112 4.84 -21.75 -2.39
CA GLY A 112 5.84 -21.63 -3.46
C GLY A 112 5.22 -21.53 -4.85
N ASP A 113 3.90 -21.34 -4.96
CA ASP A 113 3.20 -21.17 -6.22
C ASP A 113 3.19 -19.69 -6.64
N LEU A 114 3.25 -19.43 -7.95
CA LEU A 114 3.18 -18.07 -8.47
C LEU A 114 1.82 -17.43 -8.17
N TRP A 115 1.85 -16.20 -7.64
CA TRP A 115 0.64 -15.41 -7.49
C TRP A 115 -0.03 -15.11 -8.84
N PRO A 116 -1.35 -14.87 -8.86
CA PRO A 116 -2.07 -14.42 -10.04
C PRO A 116 -1.44 -13.17 -10.67
N SER A 117 -1.56 -13.04 -11.99
CA SER A 117 -0.92 -11.98 -12.78
C SER A 117 -1.27 -10.55 -12.33
N ASN A 118 -2.43 -10.35 -11.69
CA ASN A 118 -2.83 -9.04 -11.18
C ASN A 118 -2.02 -8.57 -9.97
N ILE A 119 -1.24 -9.43 -9.29
CA ILE A 119 -0.37 -9.05 -8.16
C ILE A 119 1.11 -9.04 -8.55
N GLN A 120 1.44 -9.57 -9.73
CA GLN A 120 2.82 -9.67 -10.21
C GLN A 120 3.50 -8.33 -10.54
N HIS A 121 2.80 -7.22 -10.35
CA HIS A 121 3.32 -5.86 -10.47
C HIS A 121 3.95 -5.33 -9.17
N PHE A 122 4.02 -6.16 -8.13
CA PHE A 122 4.77 -5.90 -6.91
C PHE A 122 6.11 -6.63 -6.91
N SER A 123 7.09 -6.07 -6.21
CA SER A 123 8.30 -6.74 -5.72
C SER A 123 8.27 -6.78 -4.20
N ARG A 124 8.98 -7.73 -3.61
CA ARG A 124 9.04 -7.91 -2.16
C ARG A 124 10.47 -8.14 -1.70
N SER A 125 10.86 -7.55 -0.59
CA SER A 125 12.12 -7.84 0.08
C SER A 125 11.93 -8.00 1.58
N VAL A 126 12.77 -8.83 2.19
CA VAL A 126 12.76 -9.06 3.63
C VAL A 126 14.13 -8.77 4.22
N THR A 127 14.13 -8.12 5.37
CA THR A 127 15.32 -7.92 6.20
C THR A 127 15.01 -8.34 7.62
N VAL A 128 15.91 -9.13 8.20
CA VAL A 128 15.85 -9.53 9.60
C VAL A 128 17.11 -9.00 10.27
N ALA A 129 16.93 -8.30 11.39
CA ALA A 129 18.03 -7.77 12.17
C ALA A 129 17.87 -8.11 13.65
N LEU A 130 18.98 -8.38 14.34
CA LEU A 130 18.96 -8.45 15.80
C LEU A 130 18.62 -7.07 16.37
N SER A 131 17.70 -7.03 17.33
CA SER A 131 17.20 -5.81 17.93
C SER A 131 16.93 -5.98 19.42
N ASP A 132 17.29 -4.96 20.19
CA ASP A 132 16.98 -4.88 21.61
C ASP A 132 15.87 -3.85 21.83
N GLN A 133 14.76 -4.28 22.44
CA GLN A 133 13.64 -3.42 22.80
C GLN A 133 13.69 -3.11 24.30
N THR A 134 13.83 -1.83 24.64
CA THR A 134 13.85 -1.40 26.04
C THR A 134 12.45 -0.99 26.48
N ILE A 135 11.92 -1.68 27.50
CA ILE A 135 10.65 -1.34 28.13
C ILE A 135 10.96 -0.45 29.33
N THR A 136 10.87 0.86 29.14
CA THR A 136 11.25 1.87 30.14
C THR A 136 10.52 1.69 31.48
N ASP A 137 9.22 1.41 31.44
CA ASP A 137 8.40 1.25 32.64
C ASP A 137 8.74 -0.01 33.46
N LEU A 138 9.37 -1.00 32.82
CA LEU A 138 9.80 -2.24 33.47
C LEU A 138 11.32 -2.28 33.72
N ALA A 139 12.05 -1.22 33.34
CA ALA A 139 13.51 -1.15 33.39
C ALA A 139 14.21 -2.42 32.82
N THR A 140 13.62 -3.00 31.77
CA THR A 140 14.02 -4.29 31.19
C THR A 140 14.29 -4.14 29.70
N THR A 141 15.29 -4.86 29.20
CA THR A 141 15.60 -4.97 27.78
C THR A 141 15.27 -6.39 27.31
N VAL A 142 14.56 -6.48 26.20
CA VAL A 142 14.21 -7.75 25.54
C VAL A 142 14.92 -7.79 24.21
N SER A 143 15.82 -8.75 24.05
CA SER A 143 16.49 -9.03 22.77
C SER A 143 15.60 -9.88 21.87
N GLY A 144 15.73 -9.72 20.57
CA GLY A 144 14.96 -10.48 19.59
C GLY A 144 15.35 -10.18 18.15
N LYS A 145 14.52 -10.64 17.22
CA LYS A 145 14.63 -10.40 15.78
C LYS A 145 13.61 -9.31 15.37
N LEU A 146 14.06 -8.31 14.63
CA LEU A 146 13.21 -7.29 14.00
C LEU A 146 13.09 -7.62 12.50
N ILE A 147 11.90 -8.03 12.11
CA ILE A 147 11.56 -8.40 10.73
C ILE A 147 10.98 -7.17 10.04
N THR A 148 11.53 -6.85 8.87
CA THR A 148 11.03 -5.78 7.99
C THR A 148 10.70 -6.38 6.64
N VAL A 149 9.42 -6.39 6.29
CA VAL A 149 8.94 -6.79 4.95
C VAL A 149 8.61 -5.52 4.19
N THR A 150 9.24 -5.33 3.03
CA THR A 150 8.99 -4.19 2.14
C THR A 150 8.42 -4.69 0.82
N VAL A 151 7.27 -4.16 0.43
CA VAL A 151 6.64 -4.41 -0.87
C VAL A 151 6.63 -3.12 -1.66
N THR A 152 7.08 -3.18 -2.91
CA THR A 152 7.11 -2.02 -3.82
C THR A 152 6.34 -2.34 -5.09
N GLY A 153 5.34 -1.52 -5.40
CA GLY A 153 4.58 -1.57 -6.65
C GLY A 153 5.20 -0.68 -7.73
N ASP A 154 4.86 -0.98 -8.97
CA ASP A 154 5.27 -0.25 -10.17
C ASP A 154 4.85 1.24 -10.23
N GLN A 155 3.77 1.64 -9.53
CA GLN A 155 3.27 3.02 -9.52
C GLN A 155 3.69 3.82 -8.26
N ASN A 156 4.81 3.45 -7.63
CA ASN A 156 5.32 4.00 -6.35
C ASN A 156 4.41 3.74 -5.13
N ALA A 157 3.42 2.85 -5.23
CA ALA A 157 2.79 2.32 -4.02
C ALA A 157 3.81 1.45 -3.29
N SER A 158 3.93 1.62 -1.99
CA SER A 158 4.77 0.76 -1.17
C SER A 158 4.10 0.48 0.16
N ALA A 159 4.39 -0.70 0.71
CA ALA A 159 3.99 -1.08 2.05
C ALA A 159 5.21 -1.62 2.78
N THR A 160 5.41 -1.17 4.01
CA THR A 160 6.45 -1.69 4.89
C THR A 160 5.80 -2.17 6.18
N LEU A 161 5.94 -3.45 6.48
CA LEU A 161 5.52 -4.03 7.74
C LEU A 161 6.76 -4.33 8.58
N ILE A 162 6.71 -3.91 9.84
CA ILE A 162 7.77 -4.15 10.81
C ILE A 162 7.19 -4.94 11.97
N ARG A 163 7.85 -6.02 12.35
CA ARG A 163 7.46 -6.84 13.50
C ARG A 163 8.67 -7.25 14.32
N PHE A 164 8.56 -7.08 15.63
CA PHE A 164 9.54 -7.58 16.59
C PHE A 164 9.09 -8.94 17.12
N VAL A 165 10.00 -9.91 17.13
CA VAL A 165 9.84 -11.24 17.71
C VAL A 165 10.88 -11.39 18.82
N PRO A 166 10.47 -11.49 20.10
CA PRO A 166 11.40 -11.64 21.21
C PRO A 166 12.09 -13.00 21.14
N SER A 167 13.35 -13.06 21.59
CA SER A 167 14.02 -14.32 21.87
C SER A 167 13.23 -15.11 22.93
N PRO A 168 13.04 -16.43 22.75
CA PRO A 168 12.43 -17.29 23.76
C PRO A 168 13.26 -17.37 25.04
#